data_AF-A0A354I578-F1
#
_entry.id   AF-A0A354I578-F1
#
_cell.length_a   1.000
_cell.length_b   1.000
_cell.length_c   1.000
_cell.angle_alpha   90.00
_cell.angle_beta   90.00
_cell.angle_gamma   90.00
#
_symmetry.space_group_name_H-M   'P 1'
#
loop_
_entity.id
_entity.type
_entity.pdbx_description
1 polymer ?
#
loop_
_entity_poly.entity_id
_entity_poly.type
_entity_poly.pdbx_seq_one_letter_code
_entity_poly.pdbx_strand_id
1 'polypeptide(L)'
;MRRTEILKRLALVLSVFVLLLAASATVAEAASCERKVVEQVNKITKEQLKTEEEEEKRLKILFEYVEQEYSVFDMLEFISYENWEKEYAVGLYTAKEGNCYHFAAAYAFLARKATDFEVRIGLGKTNALTEGNLQNHAWAEVKLYGEWYIFDTFLDKVVGNGSGEYFMMAKEDGKEIYDNYKNAEYIKVVRKKQWLREEGKKYYLKSDWEFPMGSYKIDGKYYIFNTKGMLLQPKKNSLAKVGKNTYYVSTKGKAISGWHIIQGKLYSVKKTGAVRKNTEYEGITFTSSGAAQNNEACKLKKKVMQIVASVTEEDMTKQQKLLACWNYMVNGKRFRYVSKYPNLNAKGWTRKTAYNMLSTKTGNCYSFACAFAALTNEIGYKPYVVCARISGRRDGARDGLTRHAWVRLNGRNYDPEAQFAGWRRGIYNRKGYPIRHVIQRIVHY
;
A
#
# COMPACT_ATOMS: atom_id res chain seq x y z
N MET A 1 -45.35 -33.70 -17.25
CA MET A 1 -44.22 -32.86 -17.74
C MET A 1 -43.52 -31.96 -16.70
N ARG A 2 -43.97 -31.79 -15.43
CA ARG A 2 -43.33 -30.83 -14.49
C ARG A 2 -42.39 -31.40 -13.41
N ARG A 3 -42.41 -32.70 -13.10
CA ARG A 3 -41.61 -33.29 -12.00
C ARG A 3 -40.20 -33.71 -12.41
N THR A 4 -40.03 -34.20 -13.63
CA THR A 4 -38.74 -34.67 -14.19
C THR A 4 -37.79 -33.52 -14.56
N GLU A 5 -38.31 -32.37 -14.98
CA GLU A 5 -37.51 -31.17 -15.28
C GLU A 5 -36.92 -30.52 -14.01
N ILE A 6 -37.66 -30.57 -12.89
CA ILE A 6 -37.23 -29.99 -11.60
C ILE A 6 -36.13 -30.84 -10.96
N LEU A 7 -36.23 -32.17 -11.03
CA LEU A 7 -35.20 -33.10 -10.53
C LEU A 7 -33.89 -33.00 -11.33
N LYS A 8 -33.95 -32.82 -12.66
CA LYS A 8 -32.75 -32.57 -13.48
C LYS A 8 -32.07 -31.24 -13.15
N ARG A 9 -32.84 -30.17 -12.85
CA ARG A 9 -32.29 -28.87 -12.43
C ARG A 9 -31.70 -28.89 -11.01
N LEU A 10 -32.28 -29.65 -10.08
CA LEU A 10 -31.72 -29.84 -8.73
C LEU A 10 -30.43 -30.69 -8.74
N ALA A 11 -30.34 -31.73 -9.58
CA ALA A 11 -29.11 -32.52 -9.74
C ALA A 11 -27.98 -31.73 -10.45
N LEU A 12 -28.33 -30.83 -11.38
CA LEU A 12 -27.36 -29.92 -12.01
C LEU A 12 -26.86 -28.84 -11.03
N VAL A 13 -27.72 -28.33 -10.14
CA VAL A 13 -27.34 -27.35 -9.12
C VAL A 13 -26.52 -28.00 -8.00
N LEU A 14 -26.79 -29.25 -7.60
CA LEU A 14 -25.95 -29.99 -6.65
C LEU A 14 -24.58 -30.40 -7.23
N SER A 15 -24.50 -30.80 -8.50
CA SER A 15 -23.21 -31.16 -9.14
C SER A 15 -22.31 -29.93 -9.36
N VAL A 16 -22.89 -28.78 -9.71
CA VAL A 16 -22.14 -27.51 -9.80
C VAL A 16 -21.70 -27.03 -8.40
N PHE A 17 -22.49 -27.23 -7.34
CA PHE A 17 -22.09 -26.88 -5.97
C PHE A 17 -20.98 -27.78 -5.41
N VAL A 18 -21.00 -29.08 -5.72
CA VAL A 18 -19.94 -30.03 -5.31
C VAL A 18 -18.63 -29.77 -6.07
N LEU A 19 -18.70 -29.41 -7.37
CA LEU A 19 -17.52 -29.01 -8.15
C LEU A 19 -16.93 -27.66 -7.70
N LEU A 20 -17.76 -26.68 -7.30
CA LEU A 20 -17.31 -25.40 -6.74
C LEU A 20 -16.71 -25.54 -5.33
N LEU A 21 -17.24 -26.45 -4.50
CA LEU A 21 -16.68 -26.75 -3.17
C LEU A 21 -15.31 -27.45 -3.29
N ALA A 22 -15.18 -28.44 -4.17
CA ALA A 22 -13.91 -29.11 -4.45
C ALA A 22 -12.85 -28.15 -5.04
N ALA A 23 -13.22 -27.30 -6.01
CA ALA A 23 -12.30 -26.31 -6.58
C ALA A 23 -11.89 -25.21 -5.57
N SER A 24 -12.73 -24.90 -4.59
CA SER A 24 -12.40 -23.92 -3.54
C SER A 24 -11.44 -24.47 -2.48
N ALA A 25 -11.48 -25.77 -2.22
CA ALA A 25 -10.55 -26.46 -1.32
C ALA A 25 -9.14 -26.52 -1.94
N THR A 26 -9.04 -26.92 -3.21
CA THR A 26 -7.74 -27.04 -3.91
C THR A 26 -7.01 -25.71 -4.06
N VAL A 27 -7.71 -24.59 -4.31
CA VAL A 27 -7.10 -23.26 -4.40
C VAL A 27 -6.62 -22.74 -3.04
N ALA A 28 -7.34 -23.05 -1.96
CA ALA A 28 -6.95 -22.66 -0.61
C ALA A 28 -5.73 -23.46 -0.12
N GLU A 29 -5.66 -24.75 -0.45
CA GLU A 29 -4.52 -25.62 -0.17
C GLU A 29 -3.28 -25.17 -0.94
N ALA A 30 -3.39 -24.88 -2.24
CA ALA A 30 -2.28 -24.37 -3.04
C ALA A 30 -1.74 -23.02 -2.51
N ALA A 31 -2.64 -22.10 -2.10
CA ALA A 31 -2.24 -20.83 -1.50
C ALA A 31 -1.57 -21.00 -0.12
N SER A 32 -2.00 -21.98 0.68
CA SER A 32 -1.36 -22.34 1.95
C SER A 32 0.03 -22.93 1.73
N CYS A 33 0.17 -23.82 0.75
CA CYS A 33 1.45 -24.44 0.39
C CYS A 33 2.47 -23.39 -0.08
N GLU A 34 2.07 -22.47 -0.97
CA GLU A 34 2.91 -21.35 -1.42
C GLU A 34 3.41 -20.49 -0.25
N ARG A 35 2.55 -20.20 0.74
CA ARG A 35 2.98 -19.44 1.92
C ARG A 35 3.99 -20.24 2.74
N LYS A 36 3.71 -21.51 3.01
CA LYS A 36 4.55 -22.38 3.85
C LYS A 36 5.95 -22.57 3.26
N VAL A 37 6.06 -22.85 1.96
CA VAL A 37 7.36 -23.02 1.30
C VAL A 37 8.19 -21.74 1.39
N VAL A 38 7.56 -20.59 1.13
CA VAL A 38 8.23 -19.28 1.22
C VAL A 38 8.67 -18.96 2.65
N GLU A 39 7.82 -19.23 3.65
CA GLU A 39 8.16 -19.01 5.07
C GLU A 39 9.37 -19.85 5.50
N GLN A 40 9.43 -21.13 5.11
CA GLN A 40 10.57 -22.01 5.42
C GLN A 40 11.84 -21.58 4.69
N VAL A 41 11.74 -21.29 3.40
CA VAL A 41 12.87 -20.83 2.58
C VAL A 41 13.45 -19.52 3.11
N ASN A 42 12.62 -18.54 3.49
CA ASN A 42 13.07 -17.30 4.09
C ASN A 42 13.73 -17.52 5.45
N LYS A 43 13.20 -18.46 6.25
CA LYS A 43 13.80 -18.84 7.54
C LYS A 43 15.19 -19.45 7.34
N ILE A 44 15.27 -20.51 6.54
CA ILE A 44 16.52 -21.25 6.27
C ILE A 44 17.58 -20.33 5.67
N THR A 45 17.26 -19.59 4.60
CA THR A 45 18.24 -18.71 3.97
C THR A 45 18.74 -17.61 4.91
N LYS A 46 17.89 -17.10 5.81
CA LYS A 46 18.31 -16.13 6.82
C LYS A 46 19.21 -16.74 7.90
N GLU A 47 18.99 -18.00 8.27
CA GLU A 47 19.77 -18.72 9.28
C GLU A 47 21.12 -19.18 8.73
N GLN A 48 21.17 -19.63 7.47
CA GLN A 48 22.35 -20.24 6.88
C GLN A 48 23.27 -19.25 6.15
N LEU A 49 22.71 -18.21 5.50
CA LEU A 49 23.49 -17.33 4.64
C LEU A 49 23.91 -16.03 5.33
N LYS A 50 25.08 -15.53 4.94
CA LYS A 50 25.57 -14.19 5.30
C LYS A 50 25.29 -13.21 4.17
N THR A 51 25.21 -11.92 4.51
CA THR A 51 24.73 -10.87 3.60
C THR A 51 25.66 -10.58 2.42
N GLU A 52 26.95 -10.92 2.54
CA GLU A 52 28.02 -10.56 1.60
C GLU A 52 28.54 -11.76 0.79
N GLU A 53 27.91 -12.93 0.88
CA GLU A 53 28.38 -14.11 0.15
C GLU A 53 28.05 -14.02 -1.35
N GLU A 54 28.99 -14.45 -2.19
CA GLU A 54 28.78 -14.63 -3.63
C GLU A 54 27.71 -15.70 -3.91
N GLU A 55 27.01 -15.59 -5.04
CA GLU A 55 25.85 -16.44 -5.33
C GLU A 55 26.21 -17.94 -5.39
N GLU A 56 27.33 -18.33 -5.99
CA GLU A 56 27.82 -19.73 -6.00
C GLU A 56 28.11 -20.26 -4.60
N LYS A 57 28.74 -19.42 -3.77
CA LYS A 57 29.01 -19.77 -2.37
C LYS A 57 27.72 -20.01 -1.60
N ARG A 58 26.67 -19.22 -1.84
CA ARG A 58 25.35 -19.45 -1.24
C ARG A 58 24.73 -20.77 -1.72
N LEU A 59 24.89 -21.10 -3.00
CA LEU A 59 24.42 -22.38 -3.55
C LEU A 59 25.13 -23.55 -2.85
N LYS A 60 26.45 -23.47 -2.61
CA LYS A 60 27.22 -24.51 -1.90
C LYS A 60 26.79 -24.65 -0.45
N ILE A 61 26.68 -23.55 0.29
CA ILE A 61 26.23 -23.57 1.70
C ILE A 61 24.86 -24.23 1.83
N LEU A 62 23.92 -23.86 0.94
CA LEU A 62 22.58 -24.43 0.97
C LEU A 62 22.54 -25.89 0.50
N PHE A 63 23.47 -26.30 -0.35
CA PHE A 63 23.60 -27.68 -0.83
C PHE A 63 24.01 -28.57 0.34
N GLU A 64 25.12 -28.23 0.98
CA GLU A 64 25.62 -28.92 2.17
C GLU A 64 24.62 -28.91 3.32
N TYR A 65 23.91 -27.80 3.52
CA TYR A 65 22.82 -27.73 4.51
C TYR A 65 21.72 -28.75 4.23
N VAL A 66 21.24 -28.86 2.99
CA VAL A 66 20.19 -29.82 2.64
C VAL A 66 20.68 -31.26 2.84
N GLU A 67 21.92 -31.54 2.49
CA GLU A 67 22.51 -32.87 2.70
C GLU A 67 22.65 -33.24 4.18
N GLN A 68 23.09 -32.30 5.01
CA GLN A 68 23.39 -32.56 6.42
C GLN A 68 22.13 -32.57 7.30
N GLU A 69 21.18 -31.68 7.02
CA GLU A 69 20.00 -31.46 7.89
C GLU A 69 18.92 -32.54 7.70
N TYR A 70 18.82 -33.14 6.52
CA TYR A 70 17.70 -34.00 6.14
C TYR A 70 18.12 -35.46 5.94
N SER A 71 17.29 -36.38 6.46
CA SER A 71 17.47 -37.82 6.31
C SER A 71 16.85 -38.34 5.03
N VAL A 72 17.34 -39.47 4.54
CA VAL A 72 16.71 -40.19 3.42
C VAL A 72 15.71 -41.19 3.99
N PHE A 73 14.51 -41.22 3.44
CA PHE A 73 13.53 -42.28 3.69
C PHE A 73 13.18 -42.97 2.37
N ASP A 74 13.13 -44.29 2.40
CA ASP A 74 12.85 -45.13 1.25
C ASP A 74 11.37 -45.57 1.26
N MET A 75 10.76 -45.63 0.07
CA MET A 75 9.38 -46.06 -0.18
C MET A 75 8.24 -45.07 0.04
N LEU A 76 8.16 -44.06 -0.83
CA LEU A 76 6.86 -43.62 -1.35
C LEU A 76 6.97 -43.45 -2.86
N GLU A 77 6.02 -44.05 -3.59
CA GLU A 77 5.88 -43.87 -5.03
C GLU A 77 5.72 -42.38 -5.34
N PHE A 78 6.49 -41.87 -6.31
CA PHE A 78 6.35 -40.48 -6.74
C PHE A 78 5.02 -40.30 -7.44
N ILE A 79 4.25 -39.33 -6.96
CA ILE A 79 3.00 -38.93 -7.58
C ILE A 79 3.21 -37.53 -8.13
N SER A 80 3.20 -37.40 -9.47
CA SER A 80 3.24 -36.11 -10.14
C SER A 80 1.83 -35.51 -10.23
N TYR A 81 1.67 -34.28 -9.78
CA TYR A 81 0.44 -33.49 -9.86
C TYR A 81 0.76 -32.00 -9.89
N GLU A 82 -0.25 -31.16 -10.15
CA GLU A 82 -0.02 -29.72 -10.25
C GLU A 82 0.51 -29.13 -8.93
N ASN A 83 1.64 -28.42 -8.97
CA ASN A 83 2.32 -27.79 -7.82
C ASN A 83 2.92 -28.77 -6.78
N TRP A 84 3.14 -30.04 -7.13
CA TRP A 84 3.75 -31.03 -6.24
C TRP A 84 5.08 -30.54 -5.65
N GLU A 85 5.85 -29.76 -6.40
CA GLU A 85 7.18 -29.30 -6.00
C GLU A 85 7.15 -28.49 -4.70
N LYS A 86 6.07 -27.75 -4.45
CA LYS A 86 5.92 -26.96 -3.22
C LYS A 86 5.62 -27.86 -2.03
N GLU A 87 4.78 -28.86 -2.22
CA GLU A 87 4.38 -29.80 -1.18
C GLU A 87 5.54 -30.69 -0.76
N TYR A 88 6.31 -31.20 -1.73
CA TYR A 88 7.50 -32.01 -1.47
C TYR A 88 8.61 -31.19 -0.79
N ALA A 89 8.83 -29.93 -1.20
CA ALA A 89 9.76 -29.04 -0.50
C ALA A 89 9.32 -28.79 0.96
N VAL A 90 8.05 -28.47 1.19
CA VAL A 90 7.49 -28.30 2.54
C VAL A 90 7.58 -29.59 3.34
N GLY A 91 7.33 -30.74 2.71
CA GLY A 91 7.46 -32.07 3.28
C GLY A 91 8.87 -32.29 3.83
N LEU A 92 9.91 -32.05 3.03
CA LEU A 92 11.30 -32.19 3.50
C LEU A 92 11.59 -31.28 4.70
N TYR A 93 11.26 -29.99 4.59
CA TYR A 93 11.52 -29.00 5.64
C TYR A 93 10.82 -29.34 6.97
N THR A 94 9.68 -30.03 6.92
CA THR A 94 8.84 -30.30 8.10
C THR A 94 9.04 -31.70 8.66
N ALA A 95 9.03 -32.74 7.83
CA ALA A 95 9.23 -34.13 8.25
C ALA A 95 10.68 -34.45 8.58
N LYS A 96 11.62 -33.64 8.09
CA LYS A 96 13.08 -33.84 8.24
C LYS A 96 13.62 -35.09 7.53
N GLU A 97 12.82 -35.70 6.66
CA GLU A 97 13.19 -36.84 5.84
C GLU A 97 12.46 -36.81 4.50
N GLY A 98 13.03 -37.46 3.47
CA GLY A 98 12.39 -37.55 2.15
C GLY A 98 13.19 -38.35 1.13
N ASN A 99 12.65 -38.45 -0.08
CA ASN A 99 13.27 -39.08 -1.25
C ASN A 99 13.83 -38.03 -2.24
N CYS A 100 14.38 -38.48 -3.39
CA CYS A 100 15.01 -37.59 -4.37
C CYS A 100 14.13 -36.40 -4.83
N TYR A 101 12.81 -36.60 -4.98
CA TYR A 101 11.87 -35.53 -5.34
C TYR A 101 11.76 -34.45 -4.26
N HIS A 102 11.80 -34.85 -2.98
CA HIS A 102 11.81 -33.92 -1.85
C HIS A 102 13.09 -33.10 -1.81
N PHE A 103 14.25 -33.77 -1.94
CA PHE A 103 15.56 -33.14 -1.95
C PHE A 103 15.73 -32.16 -3.12
N ALA A 104 15.38 -32.58 -4.33
CA ALA A 104 15.45 -31.74 -5.53
C ALA A 104 14.55 -30.50 -5.40
N ALA A 105 13.30 -30.68 -4.97
CA ALA A 105 12.38 -29.57 -4.78
C ALA A 105 12.88 -28.60 -3.70
N ALA A 106 13.21 -29.11 -2.51
CA ALA A 106 13.69 -28.30 -1.40
C ALA A 106 14.94 -27.49 -1.76
N TYR A 107 15.92 -28.10 -2.43
CA TYR A 107 17.11 -27.39 -2.87
C TYR A 107 16.78 -26.34 -3.93
N ALA A 108 15.93 -26.66 -4.93
CA ALA A 108 15.56 -25.73 -5.98
C ALA A 108 14.87 -24.46 -5.43
N PHE A 109 14.00 -24.58 -4.43
CA PHE A 109 13.37 -23.43 -3.77
C PHE A 109 14.40 -22.57 -2.99
N LEU A 110 15.35 -23.21 -2.29
CA LEU A 110 16.43 -22.52 -1.59
C LEU A 110 17.37 -21.80 -2.56
N ALA A 111 17.81 -22.48 -3.62
CA ALA A 111 18.66 -21.92 -4.67
C ALA A 111 17.98 -20.72 -5.35
N ARG A 112 16.68 -20.83 -5.65
CA ARG A 112 15.92 -19.73 -6.27
C ARG A 112 15.76 -18.53 -5.36
N LYS A 113 15.72 -18.72 -4.04
CA LYS A 113 15.71 -17.61 -3.07
C LYS A 113 17.08 -16.96 -2.92
N ALA A 114 18.14 -17.76 -2.88
CA ALA A 114 19.50 -17.32 -2.59
C ALA A 114 20.16 -16.55 -3.74
N THR A 115 19.70 -16.80 -4.96
CA THR A 115 20.31 -16.29 -6.21
C THR A 115 19.26 -15.74 -7.16
N ASP A 116 19.66 -14.86 -8.08
CA ASP A 116 18.78 -14.40 -9.15
C ASP A 116 18.71 -15.35 -10.36
N PHE A 117 19.49 -16.43 -10.36
CA PHE A 117 19.56 -17.44 -11.42
C PHE A 117 18.24 -18.12 -11.75
N GLU A 118 18.15 -18.63 -12.99
CA GLU A 118 17.08 -19.55 -13.38
C GLU A 118 17.29 -20.89 -12.67
N VAL A 119 16.23 -21.42 -12.08
CA VAL A 119 16.25 -22.70 -11.36
C VAL A 119 15.11 -23.57 -11.87
N ARG A 120 15.37 -24.85 -12.08
CA ARG A 120 14.37 -25.85 -12.44
C ARG A 120 14.64 -27.18 -11.75
N ILE A 121 13.61 -27.99 -11.65
CA ILE A 121 13.68 -29.37 -11.17
C ILE A 121 13.60 -30.27 -12.41
N GLY A 122 14.58 -31.16 -12.57
CA GLY A 122 14.56 -32.21 -13.58
C GLY A 122 13.90 -33.47 -13.02
N LEU A 123 13.02 -34.09 -13.81
CA LEU A 123 12.43 -35.39 -13.54
C LEU A 123 12.84 -36.34 -14.66
N GLY A 124 13.48 -37.46 -14.34
CA GLY A 124 13.99 -38.38 -15.34
C GLY A 124 14.43 -39.69 -14.73
N LYS A 125 15.52 -40.25 -15.24
CA LYS A 125 16.10 -41.50 -14.72
C LYS A 125 17.58 -41.34 -14.41
N THR A 126 18.06 -42.14 -13.46
CA THR A 126 19.48 -42.29 -13.15
C THR A 126 19.87 -43.75 -12.99
N ASN A 127 21.13 -44.07 -13.31
CA ASN A 127 21.77 -45.35 -13.01
C ASN A 127 22.76 -45.26 -11.83
N ALA A 128 22.94 -44.09 -11.19
CA ALA A 128 23.92 -43.90 -10.13
C ALA A 128 23.58 -44.66 -8.83
N LEU A 129 22.30 -44.92 -8.57
CA LEU A 129 21.86 -45.65 -7.37
C LEU A 129 22.15 -47.15 -7.44
N THR A 130 22.15 -47.72 -8.64
CA THR A 130 22.43 -49.14 -8.86
C THR A 130 22.94 -49.29 -10.29
N GLU A 131 24.22 -49.67 -10.41
CA GLU A 131 24.89 -49.82 -11.69
C GLU A 131 24.09 -50.74 -12.63
N GLY A 132 23.86 -50.28 -13.86
CA GLY A 132 23.09 -51.01 -14.86
C GLY A 132 21.55 -50.99 -14.70
N ASN A 133 21.00 -50.37 -13.65
CA ASN A 133 19.55 -50.27 -13.44
C ASN A 133 19.06 -48.81 -13.42
N LEU A 134 18.24 -48.45 -14.40
CA LEU A 134 17.67 -47.11 -14.52
C LEU A 134 16.45 -46.93 -13.61
N GLN A 135 16.55 -46.00 -12.66
CA GLN A 135 15.51 -45.70 -11.67
C GLN A 135 14.98 -44.29 -11.87
N ASN A 136 13.69 -44.07 -11.62
CA ASN A 136 13.11 -42.73 -11.69
C ASN A 136 13.74 -41.82 -10.63
N HIS A 137 14.11 -40.62 -11.03
CA HIS A 137 14.91 -39.73 -10.22
C HIS A 137 14.62 -38.26 -10.48
N ALA A 138 14.95 -37.42 -9.50
CA ALA A 138 14.81 -35.98 -9.59
C ALA A 138 16.06 -35.26 -9.10
N TRP A 139 16.42 -34.17 -9.77
CA TRP A 139 17.56 -33.32 -9.43
C TRP A 139 17.20 -31.84 -9.61
N ALA A 140 17.96 -30.94 -9.00
CA ALA A 140 17.85 -29.51 -9.28
C ALA A 140 18.85 -29.10 -10.36
N GLU A 141 18.48 -28.14 -11.19
CA GLU A 141 19.40 -27.47 -12.10
C GLU A 141 19.34 -25.95 -11.91
N VAL A 142 20.52 -25.32 -11.89
CA VAL A 142 20.68 -23.87 -11.83
C VAL A 142 21.43 -23.40 -13.07
N LYS A 143 20.97 -22.33 -13.69
CA LYS A 143 21.61 -21.77 -14.88
C LYS A 143 22.68 -20.77 -14.49
N LEU A 144 23.95 -21.13 -14.72
CA LEU A 144 25.13 -20.33 -14.42
C LEU A 144 25.88 -20.06 -15.72
N TYR A 145 26.34 -18.83 -15.94
CA TYR A 145 27.13 -18.46 -17.13
C TYR A 145 26.51 -18.81 -18.49
N GLY A 146 25.19 -18.97 -18.56
CA GLY A 146 24.47 -19.37 -19.78
C GLY A 146 24.19 -20.87 -19.89
N GLU A 147 24.84 -21.70 -19.08
CA GLU A 147 24.75 -23.16 -19.10
C GLU A 147 24.00 -23.71 -17.88
N TRP A 148 23.48 -24.92 -18.02
CA TRP A 148 22.79 -25.61 -16.92
C TRP A 148 23.78 -26.47 -16.14
N TYR A 149 23.75 -26.31 -14.82
CA TYR A 149 24.53 -27.11 -13.88
C TYR A 149 23.58 -27.87 -12.96
N ILE A 150 23.93 -29.11 -12.66
CA ILE A 150 23.19 -30.04 -11.81
C ILE A 150 23.64 -29.86 -10.36
N PHE A 151 22.64 -29.85 -9.49
CA PHE A 151 22.77 -29.82 -8.04
C PHE A 151 21.90 -30.94 -7.49
N ASP A 152 22.50 -32.10 -7.29
CA ASP A 152 21.79 -33.29 -6.81
C ASP A 152 22.21 -33.63 -5.38
N THR A 153 21.55 -32.95 -4.43
CA THR A 153 21.79 -33.15 -2.99
C THR A 153 21.44 -34.57 -2.53
N PHE A 154 20.60 -35.29 -3.27
CA PHE A 154 20.24 -36.66 -2.92
C PHE A 154 21.35 -37.63 -3.32
N LEU A 155 21.80 -37.58 -4.57
CA LEU A 155 22.90 -38.45 -5.03
C LEU A 155 24.21 -38.12 -4.33
N ASP A 156 24.51 -36.84 -4.07
CA ASP A 156 25.72 -36.50 -3.31
C ASP A 156 25.71 -37.13 -1.92
N LYS A 157 24.56 -37.10 -1.24
CA LYS A 157 24.38 -37.73 0.08
C LYS A 157 24.45 -39.27 0.02
N VAL A 158 23.74 -39.90 -0.92
CA VAL A 158 23.53 -41.37 -0.94
C VAL A 158 24.65 -42.11 -1.66
N VAL A 159 25.20 -41.54 -2.73
CA VAL A 159 26.21 -42.17 -3.59
C VAL A 159 27.56 -41.48 -3.40
N GLY A 160 27.59 -40.15 -3.47
CA GLY A 160 28.81 -39.36 -3.32
C GLY A 160 29.36 -39.30 -1.89
N ASN A 161 28.59 -39.76 -0.89
CA ASN A 161 28.93 -39.69 0.54
C ASN A 161 29.29 -38.26 1.02
N GLY A 162 28.61 -37.24 0.47
CA GLY A 162 28.81 -35.82 0.76
C GLY A 162 30.11 -35.23 0.21
N SER A 163 30.66 -35.81 -0.86
CA SER A 163 31.92 -35.38 -1.48
C SER A 163 31.80 -34.04 -2.22
N GLY A 164 30.60 -33.63 -2.61
CA GLY A 164 30.35 -32.52 -3.53
C GLY A 164 30.53 -32.86 -5.00
N GLU A 165 30.66 -34.14 -5.37
CA GLU A 165 30.72 -34.60 -6.76
C GLU A 165 29.49 -34.17 -7.58
N TYR A 166 28.31 -34.13 -6.95
CA TYR A 166 27.05 -33.74 -7.58
C TYR A 166 26.66 -32.28 -7.28
N PHE A 167 27.61 -31.49 -6.79
CA PHE A 167 27.47 -30.05 -6.64
C PHE A 167 27.99 -29.33 -7.89
N MET A 168 27.11 -28.56 -8.55
CA MET A 168 27.47 -27.74 -9.71
C MET A 168 28.16 -28.56 -10.82
N MET A 169 27.67 -29.77 -11.08
CA MET A 169 28.13 -30.62 -12.18
C MET A 169 27.62 -30.04 -13.50
N ALA A 170 28.48 -29.86 -14.50
CA ALA A 170 27.99 -29.40 -15.80
C ALA A 170 27.02 -30.44 -16.37
N LYS A 171 25.88 -29.99 -16.92
CA LYS A 171 24.88 -30.91 -17.45
C LYS A 171 25.43 -31.84 -18.55
N GLU A 172 26.45 -31.41 -19.28
CA GLU A 172 27.08 -32.27 -20.29
C GLU A 172 27.82 -33.46 -19.66
N ASP A 173 28.43 -33.26 -18.48
CA ASP A 173 29.18 -34.30 -17.76
C ASP A 173 28.25 -35.34 -17.10
N GLY A 174 27.01 -34.94 -16.79
CA GLY A 174 26.02 -35.82 -16.16
C GLY A 174 25.29 -36.77 -17.13
N LYS A 175 25.55 -36.72 -18.44
CA LYS A 175 24.74 -37.48 -19.43
C LYS A 175 24.66 -38.98 -19.12
N GLU A 176 25.76 -39.61 -18.77
CA GLU A 176 25.78 -41.06 -18.49
C GLU A 176 25.05 -41.39 -17.18
N ILE A 177 25.12 -40.49 -16.21
CA ILE A 177 24.49 -40.61 -14.89
C ILE A 177 22.96 -40.47 -15.01
N TYR A 178 22.48 -39.59 -15.89
CA TYR A 178 21.07 -39.17 -15.99
C TYR A 178 20.36 -39.65 -17.27
N ASP A 179 20.73 -40.83 -17.78
CA ASP A 179 20.12 -41.47 -18.98
C ASP A 179 20.06 -40.53 -20.21
N ASN A 180 21.11 -39.73 -20.40
CA ASN A 180 21.22 -38.69 -21.42
C ASN A 180 20.03 -37.72 -21.43
N TYR A 181 19.39 -37.53 -20.26
CA TYR A 181 18.19 -36.73 -20.05
C TYR A 181 17.00 -37.15 -20.93
N LYS A 182 16.97 -38.43 -21.34
CA LYS A 182 15.93 -38.95 -22.22
C LYS A 182 14.56 -38.85 -21.54
N ASN A 183 13.63 -38.19 -22.22
CA ASN A 183 12.28 -37.90 -21.71
C ASN A 183 12.28 -37.11 -20.38
N ALA A 184 13.35 -36.39 -20.05
CA ALA A 184 13.38 -35.61 -18.84
C ALA A 184 12.38 -34.44 -18.90
N GLU A 185 11.55 -34.32 -17.88
CA GLU A 185 10.64 -33.19 -17.69
C GLU A 185 11.28 -32.13 -16.79
N TYR A 186 10.92 -30.86 -17.03
CA TYR A 186 11.53 -29.74 -16.33
C TYR A 186 10.51 -28.77 -15.76
N ILE A 187 10.52 -28.60 -14.44
CA ILE A 187 9.61 -27.71 -13.71
C ILE A 187 10.38 -26.47 -13.27
N LYS A 188 10.00 -25.30 -13.81
CA LYS A 188 10.66 -24.04 -13.46
C LYS A 188 10.21 -23.54 -12.09
N VAL A 189 11.17 -23.23 -11.22
CA VAL A 189 10.91 -22.58 -9.93
C VAL A 189 10.95 -21.06 -10.12
N VAL A 190 9.79 -20.40 -10.06
CA VAL A 190 9.61 -19.01 -10.50
C VAL A 190 9.13 -18.09 -9.40
N ARG A 191 9.71 -16.88 -9.35
CA ARG A 191 9.28 -15.84 -8.39
C ARG A 191 8.07 -15.07 -8.94
N LYS A 192 6.87 -15.41 -8.47
CA LYS A 192 5.63 -14.73 -8.88
C LYS A 192 5.11 -13.79 -7.80
N LYS A 193 4.80 -12.55 -8.19
CA LYS A 193 4.04 -11.61 -7.35
C LYS A 193 2.57 -12.00 -7.36
N GLN A 194 1.97 -12.20 -6.21
CA GLN A 194 0.58 -12.66 -6.16
C GLN A 194 -0.11 -12.36 -4.83
N TRP A 195 -1.44 -12.26 -4.88
CA TRP A 195 -2.27 -12.28 -3.68
C TRP A 195 -2.50 -13.72 -3.25
N LEU A 196 -2.25 -14.02 -1.98
CA LEU A 196 -2.55 -15.33 -1.38
C LEU A 196 -3.72 -15.18 -0.39
N ARG A 197 -4.52 -16.24 -0.27
CA ARG A 197 -5.63 -16.31 0.69
C ARG A 197 -5.62 -17.65 1.40
N GLU A 198 -5.67 -17.60 2.73
CA GLU A 198 -5.61 -18.79 3.58
C GLU A 198 -6.40 -18.54 4.86
N GLU A 199 -7.30 -19.44 5.24
CA GLU A 199 -8.14 -19.31 6.44
C GLU A 199 -8.87 -17.95 6.54
N GLY A 200 -9.29 -17.40 5.40
CA GLY A 200 -9.92 -16.07 5.33
C GLY A 200 -8.98 -14.88 5.49
N LYS A 201 -7.69 -15.11 5.78
CA LYS A 201 -6.62 -14.10 5.84
C LYS A 201 -6.05 -13.85 4.44
N LYS A 202 -5.55 -12.64 4.19
CA LYS A 202 -5.01 -12.24 2.88
C LYS A 202 -3.57 -11.78 3.01
N TYR A 203 -2.71 -12.23 2.09
CA TYR A 203 -1.29 -11.92 2.04
C TYR A 203 -0.92 -11.46 0.63
N TYR A 204 0.25 -10.85 0.48
CA TYR A 204 0.80 -10.53 -0.82
C TYR A 204 2.26 -11.01 -0.89
N LEU A 205 2.55 -11.90 -1.82
CA LEU A 205 3.91 -12.36 -2.09
C LEU A 205 4.59 -11.37 -3.03
N LYS A 206 5.75 -10.85 -2.62
CA LYS A 206 6.59 -9.99 -3.45
C LYS A 206 7.49 -10.84 -4.39
N SER A 207 8.17 -10.17 -5.32
CA SER A 207 9.08 -10.84 -6.27
C SER A 207 10.38 -11.36 -5.63
N ASP A 208 10.71 -10.90 -4.43
CA ASP A 208 11.83 -11.40 -3.62
C ASP A 208 11.38 -12.54 -2.68
N TRP A 209 10.18 -13.07 -2.88
CA TRP A 209 9.53 -14.05 -2.01
C TRP A 209 9.44 -13.61 -0.54
N GLU A 210 9.30 -12.32 -0.30
CA GLU A 210 9.05 -11.79 1.04
C GLU A 210 7.61 -11.29 1.16
N PHE A 211 7.09 -11.25 2.39
CA PHE A 211 5.80 -10.63 2.67
C PHE A 211 5.99 -9.16 3.08
N PRO A 212 5.19 -8.22 2.54
CA PRO A 212 5.29 -6.82 2.91
C PRO A 212 4.86 -6.59 4.36
N MET A 213 5.50 -5.64 5.03
CA MET A 213 5.10 -5.15 6.35
C MET A 213 4.78 -3.66 6.29
N GLY A 214 3.73 -3.22 7.00
CA GLY A 214 3.29 -1.83 6.95
C GLY A 214 2.73 -1.48 5.58
N SER A 215 3.08 -0.30 5.05
CA SER A 215 2.56 0.18 3.77
C SER A 215 3.33 -0.39 2.59
N TYR A 216 2.63 -0.99 1.64
CA TYR A 216 3.20 -1.50 0.41
C TYR A 216 2.32 -1.18 -0.81
N LYS A 217 2.95 -0.85 -1.93
CA LYS A 217 2.26 -0.41 -3.15
C LYS A 217 2.06 -1.58 -4.10
N ILE A 218 0.80 -1.87 -4.43
CA ILE A 218 0.36 -2.93 -5.34
C ILE A 218 -0.57 -2.28 -6.37
N ASP A 219 -0.20 -2.34 -7.64
CA ASP A 219 -0.96 -1.79 -8.77
C ASP A 219 -1.42 -0.34 -8.55
N GLY A 220 -0.47 0.51 -8.16
CA GLY A 220 -0.73 1.92 -7.92
C GLY A 220 -1.37 2.26 -6.57
N LYS A 221 -1.85 1.27 -5.80
CA LYS A 221 -2.59 1.45 -4.54
C LYS A 221 -1.76 0.98 -3.35
N TYR A 222 -1.83 1.72 -2.25
CA TYR A 222 -1.16 1.32 -1.00
C TYR A 222 -2.07 0.44 -0.16
N TYR A 223 -1.53 -0.68 0.30
CA TYR A 223 -2.17 -1.63 1.21
C TYR A 223 -1.35 -1.72 2.51
N ILE A 224 -2.01 -1.95 3.63
CA ILE A 224 -1.36 -2.00 4.95
C ILE A 224 -1.37 -3.43 5.49
N PHE A 225 -0.18 -3.96 5.73
CA PHE A 225 0.06 -5.29 6.26
C PHE A 225 0.58 -5.21 7.70
N ASN A 226 0.26 -6.21 8.53
CA ASN A 226 0.82 -6.31 9.88
C ASN A 226 2.28 -6.80 9.86
N THR A 227 2.87 -7.00 11.03
CA THR A 227 4.27 -7.48 11.17
C THR A 227 4.46 -8.96 10.79
N LYS A 228 3.39 -9.69 10.47
CA LYS A 228 3.39 -11.07 9.98
C LYS A 228 3.01 -11.16 8.50
N GLY A 229 3.03 -10.04 7.75
CA GLY A 229 2.69 -10.03 6.32
C GLY A 229 1.20 -10.14 5.99
N MET A 230 0.31 -10.17 6.99
CA MET A 230 -1.14 -10.28 6.79
C MET A 230 -1.76 -8.91 6.53
N LEU A 231 -2.59 -8.80 5.49
CA LEU A 231 -3.35 -7.60 5.16
C LEU A 231 -4.29 -7.22 6.31
N LEU A 232 -4.22 -5.98 6.78
CA LEU A 232 -5.13 -5.47 7.80
C LEU A 232 -6.51 -5.19 7.19
N GLN A 233 -7.57 -5.81 7.70
CA GLN A 233 -8.95 -5.56 7.26
C GLN A 233 -9.85 -5.26 8.47
N PRO A 234 -9.76 -4.06 9.05
CA PRO A 234 -10.56 -3.71 10.22
C PRO A 234 -12.06 -3.64 9.89
N LYS A 235 -12.94 -3.88 10.88
CA LYS A 235 -14.41 -3.84 10.71
C LYS A 235 -14.94 -2.46 10.27
N LYS A 236 -14.21 -1.40 10.61
CA LYS A 236 -14.45 -0.01 10.19
C LYS A 236 -13.12 0.66 9.89
N ASN A 237 -13.14 1.74 9.11
CA ASN A 237 -11.92 2.52 8.86
C ASN A 237 -11.31 2.98 10.18
N SER A 238 -10.06 2.61 10.45
CA SER A 238 -9.44 2.81 11.76
C SER A 238 -7.94 3.05 11.68
N LEU A 239 -7.41 3.69 12.73
CA LEU A 239 -5.97 3.77 12.95
C LEU A 239 -5.46 2.38 13.40
N ALA A 240 -4.36 1.93 12.82
CA ALA A 240 -3.70 0.68 13.18
C ALA A 240 -2.20 0.90 13.34
N LYS A 241 -1.62 0.38 14.43
CA LYS A 241 -0.18 0.43 14.67
C LYS A 241 0.49 -0.80 14.06
N VAL A 242 1.51 -0.59 13.25
CA VAL A 242 2.37 -1.63 12.69
C VAL A 242 3.82 -1.22 12.89
N GLY A 243 4.52 -1.96 13.74
CA GLY A 243 5.86 -1.59 14.20
C GLY A 243 5.88 -0.20 14.83
N LYS A 244 6.76 0.67 14.34
CA LYS A 244 6.92 2.06 14.83
C LYS A 244 5.91 3.05 14.20
N ASN A 245 5.12 2.63 13.22
CA ASN A 245 4.24 3.50 12.45
C ASN A 245 2.77 3.26 12.78
N THR A 246 1.96 4.32 12.66
CA THR A 246 0.50 4.25 12.71
C THR A 246 -0.04 4.55 11.33
N TYR A 247 -0.99 3.76 10.86
CA TYR A 247 -1.62 3.89 9.55
C TYR A 247 -3.12 4.12 9.68
N TYR A 248 -3.72 4.89 8.77
CA TYR A 248 -5.17 4.93 8.64
C TYR A 248 -5.62 3.96 7.54
N VAL A 249 -6.39 2.95 7.92
CA VAL A 249 -6.67 1.78 7.09
C VAL A 249 -8.16 1.66 6.83
N SER A 250 -8.52 1.42 5.56
CA SER A 250 -9.90 1.11 5.19
C SER A 250 -10.28 -0.32 5.54
N THR A 251 -11.58 -0.63 5.57
CA THR A 251 -12.08 -2.01 5.76
C THR A 251 -11.56 -3.02 4.72
N LYS A 252 -11.14 -2.53 3.55
CA LYS A 252 -10.54 -3.33 2.45
C LYS A 252 -9.01 -3.41 2.52
N GLY A 253 -8.40 -2.93 3.61
CA GLY A 253 -6.95 -2.92 3.83
C GLY A 253 -6.14 -1.92 3.02
N LYS A 254 -6.81 -1.05 2.26
CA LYS A 254 -6.17 0.06 1.56
C LYS A 254 -5.82 1.18 2.54
N ALA A 255 -4.68 1.81 2.32
CA ALA A 255 -4.30 3.06 2.95
C ALA A 255 -5.31 4.17 2.64
N ILE A 256 -5.74 4.89 3.66
CA ILE A 256 -6.52 6.12 3.52
C ILE A 256 -5.55 7.29 3.74
N SER A 257 -5.59 8.30 2.88
CA SER A 257 -4.70 9.47 2.94
C SER A 257 -5.48 10.76 3.12
N GLY A 258 -4.80 11.86 3.42
CA GLY A 258 -5.41 13.19 3.58
C GLY A 258 -5.66 13.56 5.04
N TRP A 259 -6.50 14.57 5.23
CA TRP A 259 -6.87 15.10 6.54
C TRP A 259 -8.10 14.39 7.10
N HIS A 260 -8.03 13.92 8.34
CA HIS A 260 -9.10 13.14 8.97
C HIS A 260 -9.37 13.57 10.40
N ILE A 261 -10.64 13.68 10.77
CA ILE A 261 -11.06 13.83 12.17
C ILE A 261 -11.50 12.45 12.67
N ILE A 262 -10.70 11.84 13.53
CA ILE A 262 -10.93 10.49 14.06
C ILE A 262 -11.11 10.62 15.57
N GLN A 263 -12.29 10.25 16.06
CA GLN A 263 -12.64 10.38 17.49
C GLN A 263 -12.35 11.80 18.03
N GLY A 264 -12.72 12.83 17.26
CA GLY A 264 -12.53 14.24 17.63
C GLY A 264 -11.10 14.78 17.50
N LYS A 265 -10.09 13.94 17.23
CA LYS A 265 -8.69 14.34 17.01
C LYS A 265 -8.40 14.49 15.52
N LEU A 266 -7.61 15.51 15.16
CA LEU A 266 -7.23 15.79 13.77
C LEU A 266 -5.92 15.07 13.44
N TYR A 267 -5.89 14.39 12.30
CA TYR A 267 -4.73 13.68 11.77
C TYR A 267 -4.46 14.11 10.32
N SER A 268 -3.18 14.14 9.94
CA SER A 268 -2.74 14.22 8.54
C SER A 268 -2.08 12.91 8.16
N VAL A 269 -2.58 12.28 7.10
CA VAL A 269 -2.16 10.95 6.66
C VAL A 269 -1.52 11.03 5.28
N LYS A 270 -0.29 10.52 5.15
CA LYS A 270 0.47 10.50 3.90
C LYS A 270 -0.22 9.60 2.84
N LYS A 271 0.18 9.72 1.57
CA LYS A 271 -0.29 8.81 0.48
C LYS A 271 -0.07 7.32 0.79
N THR A 272 0.98 7.02 1.54
CA THR A 272 1.30 5.66 2.02
C THR A 272 0.35 5.16 3.12
N GLY A 273 -0.57 5.99 3.61
CA GLY A 273 -1.44 5.70 4.75
C GLY A 273 -0.79 5.97 6.10
N ALA A 274 0.51 6.31 6.15
CA ALA A 274 1.21 6.60 7.39
C ALA A 274 0.78 7.94 7.98
N VAL A 275 0.43 7.96 9.26
CA VAL A 275 0.09 9.16 10.03
C VAL A 275 1.36 10.00 10.27
N ARG A 276 1.26 11.31 10.09
CA ARG A 276 2.32 12.26 10.46
C ARG A 276 2.42 12.37 11.99
N LYS A 277 3.62 12.19 12.55
CA LYS A 277 3.92 12.29 13.98
C LYS A 277 5.19 13.11 14.19
N ASN A 278 5.30 13.80 15.33
CA ASN A 278 6.47 14.61 15.70
C ASN A 278 6.97 15.54 14.58
N THR A 279 6.05 16.24 13.93
CA THR A 279 6.37 17.07 12.76
C THR A 279 5.32 18.17 12.59
N GLU A 280 5.60 19.13 11.71
CA GLU A 280 4.65 20.15 11.28
C GLU A 280 4.27 19.92 9.82
N TYR A 281 2.99 20.09 9.48
CA TYR A 281 2.52 20.06 8.10
C TYR A 281 1.38 21.06 7.91
N GLU A 282 1.51 21.93 6.90
CA GLU A 282 0.57 23.03 6.61
C GLU A 282 0.30 23.94 7.84
N GLY A 283 1.35 24.20 8.65
CA GLY A 283 1.25 25.04 9.84
C GLY A 283 0.54 24.39 11.03
N ILE A 284 0.37 23.06 11.01
CA ILE A 284 -0.21 22.27 12.10
C ILE A 284 0.84 21.29 12.62
N THR A 285 1.14 21.38 13.91
CA THR A 285 2.10 20.52 14.60
C THR A 285 1.43 19.25 15.13
N PHE A 286 2.08 18.10 14.96
CA PHE A 286 1.60 16.77 15.38
C PHE A 286 2.44 16.20 16.50
N THR A 287 1.76 15.60 17.48
CA THR A 287 2.38 14.94 18.65
C THR A 287 2.95 13.56 18.30
N SER A 288 3.52 12.87 19.30
CA SER A 288 4.05 11.50 19.17
C SER A 288 2.97 10.46 18.83
N SER A 289 1.73 10.72 19.25
CA SER A 289 0.56 9.91 18.88
C SER A 289 0.08 10.13 17.44
N GLY A 290 0.61 11.16 16.77
CA GLY A 290 0.18 11.60 15.44
C GLY A 290 -1.05 12.49 15.43
N ALA A 291 -1.71 12.72 16.57
CA ALA A 291 -2.77 13.72 16.69
C ALA A 291 -2.18 15.13 16.64
N ALA A 292 -2.87 16.04 15.94
CA ALA A 292 -2.53 17.46 15.93
C ALA A 292 -2.64 18.06 17.34
N GLN A 293 -1.70 18.96 17.68
CA GLN A 293 -1.78 19.76 18.90
C GLN A 293 -3.06 20.61 18.90
N ASN A 294 -3.69 20.76 20.06
CA ASN A 294 -4.97 21.47 20.19
C ASN A 294 -4.79 23.00 20.24
N ASN A 295 -4.24 23.58 19.18
CA ASN A 295 -4.02 25.02 19.01
C ASN A 295 -4.99 25.63 17.99
N GLU A 296 -4.86 26.94 17.75
CA GLU A 296 -5.75 27.70 16.85
C GLU A 296 -5.75 27.14 15.41
N ALA A 297 -4.61 26.68 14.90
CA ALA A 297 -4.51 26.09 13.57
C ALA A 297 -5.29 24.78 13.44
N CYS A 298 -5.18 23.90 14.45
CA CYS A 298 -5.98 22.67 14.53
C CYS A 298 -7.49 22.97 14.62
N LYS A 299 -7.88 23.93 15.48
CA LYS A 299 -9.28 24.35 15.65
C LYS A 299 -9.86 24.90 14.34
N LEU A 300 -9.10 25.75 13.65
CA LEU A 300 -9.48 26.27 12.34
C LEU A 300 -9.67 25.17 11.31
N LYS A 301 -8.68 24.27 11.16
CA LYS A 301 -8.73 23.19 10.16
C LYS A 301 -9.95 22.31 10.39
N LYS A 302 -10.22 21.90 11.64
CA LYS A 302 -11.42 21.13 11.97
C LYS A 302 -12.70 21.89 11.61
N LYS A 303 -12.79 23.18 11.95
CA LYS A 303 -13.97 24.02 11.67
C LYS A 303 -14.23 24.16 10.17
N VAL A 304 -13.17 24.38 9.39
CA VAL A 304 -13.23 24.50 7.94
C VAL A 304 -13.64 23.17 7.29
N MET A 305 -13.03 22.05 7.69
CA MET A 305 -13.43 20.72 7.21
C MET A 305 -14.91 20.43 7.47
N GLN A 306 -15.41 20.73 8.67
CA GLN A 306 -16.81 20.55 9.03
C GLN A 306 -17.75 21.42 8.19
N ILE A 307 -17.39 22.69 7.96
CA ILE A 307 -18.21 23.59 7.14
C ILE A 307 -18.22 23.13 5.69
N VAL A 308 -17.06 22.81 5.11
CA VAL A 308 -16.97 22.34 3.72
C VAL A 308 -17.78 21.05 3.55
N ALA A 309 -17.68 20.09 4.46
CA ALA A 309 -18.49 18.88 4.44
C ALA A 309 -19.99 19.15 4.53
N SER A 310 -20.42 20.21 5.24
CA SER A 310 -21.84 20.58 5.36
C SER A 310 -22.43 21.30 4.14
N VAL A 311 -21.60 21.75 3.19
CA VAL A 311 -22.04 22.52 2.02
C VAL A 311 -21.58 21.91 0.70
N THR A 312 -20.87 20.79 0.72
CA THR A 312 -20.34 20.14 -0.48
C THR A 312 -20.52 18.64 -0.42
N GLU A 313 -20.65 18.03 -1.59
CA GLU A 313 -20.67 16.58 -1.78
C GLU A 313 -19.37 16.10 -2.44
N GLU A 314 -19.07 14.80 -2.34
CA GLU A 314 -17.82 14.25 -2.86
C GLU A 314 -17.66 14.43 -4.38
N ASP A 315 -18.74 14.23 -5.14
CA ASP A 315 -18.83 14.28 -6.60
C ASP A 315 -18.84 15.71 -7.18
N MET A 316 -19.04 16.74 -6.36
CA MET A 316 -18.99 18.13 -6.80
C MET A 316 -17.61 18.47 -7.40
N THR A 317 -17.64 19.12 -8.57
CA THR A 317 -16.47 19.72 -9.20
C THR A 317 -15.86 20.80 -8.31
N LYS A 318 -14.57 21.10 -8.54
CA LYS A 318 -13.87 22.16 -7.79
C LYS A 318 -14.53 23.54 -7.91
N GLN A 319 -15.25 23.81 -9.01
CA GLN A 319 -15.99 25.05 -9.20
C GLN A 319 -17.32 25.06 -8.43
N GLN A 320 -18.05 23.93 -8.42
CA GLN A 320 -19.26 23.78 -7.60
C GLN A 320 -18.95 23.93 -6.11
N LYS A 321 -17.86 23.29 -5.62
CA LYS A 321 -17.39 23.45 -4.24
C LYS A 321 -17.04 24.92 -3.92
N LEU A 322 -16.41 25.63 -4.86
CA LEU A 322 -16.11 27.06 -4.71
C LEU A 322 -17.39 27.90 -4.59
N LEU A 323 -18.38 27.64 -5.43
CA LEU A 323 -19.68 28.33 -5.38
C LEU A 323 -20.41 28.04 -4.06
N ALA A 324 -20.38 26.81 -3.57
CA ALA A 324 -20.96 26.46 -2.28
C ALA A 324 -20.30 27.21 -1.11
N CYS A 325 -18.96 27.27 -1.09
CA CYS A 325 -18.24 28.07 -0.10
C CYS A 325 -18.55 29.58 -0.21
N TRP A 326 -18.75 30.09 -1.43
CA TRP A 326 -19.16 31.48 -1.65
C TRP A 326 -20.56 31.73 -1.07
N ASN A 327 -21.54 30.90 -1.44
CA ASN A 327 -22.92 31.00 -0.96
C ASN A 327 -23.00 30.88 0.57
N TYR A 328 -22.14 30.05 1.17
CA TYR A 328 -22.01 29.99 2.62
C TYR A 328 -21.61 31.34 3.23
N MET A 329 -20.58 31.99 2.67
CA MET A 329 -20.04 33.25 3.19
C MET A 329 -20.95 34.45 2.98
N VAL A 330 -21.69 34.50 1.87
CA VAL A 330 -22.52 35.67 1.51
C VAL A 330 -23.95 35.61 2.05
N ASN A 331 -24.30 34.56 2.80
CA ASN A 331 -25.63 34.42 3.38
C ASN A 331 -25.86 35.43 4.52
N GLY A 332 -26.73 36.41 4.26
CA GLY A 332 -27.08 37.50 5.18
C GLY A 332 -27.58 37.06 6.56
N LYS A 333 -28.11 35.83 6.69
CA LYS A 333 -28.62 35.28 7.97
C LYS A 333 -27.53 34.62 8.81
N ARG A 334 -26.34 34.34 8.24
CA ARG A 334 -25.29 33.55 8.91
C ARG A 334 -24.25 34.38 9.65
N PHE A 335 -24.10 35.65 9.30
CA PHE A 335 -23.01 36.48 9.79
C PHE A 335 -23.51 37.87 10.19
N ARG A 336 -22.79 38.51 11.11
CA ARG A 336 -23.00 39.91 11.48
C ARG A 336 -21.72 40.70 11.31
N TYR A 337 -21.82 41.85 10.65
CA TYR A 337 -20.68 42.76 10.53
C TYR A 337 -20.39 43.42 11.89
N VAL A 338 -19.12 43.42 12.31
CA VAL A 338 -18.64 44.14 13.50
C VAL A 338 -17.29 44.79 13.20
N SER A 339 -17.04 45.99 13.73
CA SER A 339 -15.79 46.74 13.55
C SER A 339 -14.64 46.19 14.42
N LYS A 340 -14.29 44.90 14.24
CA LYS A 340 -13.20 44.21 14.95
C LYS A 340 -12.05 43.92 13.99
N TYR A 341 -11.02 44.76 14.00
CA TYR A 341 -9.88 44.66 13.08
C TYR A 341 -8.76 43.75 13.62
N PRO A 342 -8.20 42.87 12.78
CA PRO A 342 -7.05 42.07 13.18
C PRO A 342 -5.76 42.89 13.19
N ASN A 343 -4.81 42.50 14.04
CA ASN A 343 -3.43 42.99 13.94
C ASN A 343 -2.75 42.33 12.72
N LEU A 344 -2.62 43.10 11.63
CA LEU A 344 -2.04 42.62 10.37
C LEU A 344 -0.54 42.26 10.48
N ASN A 345 0.15 42.68 11.56
CA ASN A 345 1.56 42.39 11.79
C ASN A 345 1.78 41.11 12.62
N ALA A 346 0.72 40.55 13.24
CA ALA A 346 0.84 39.33 14.03
C ALA A 346 1.06 38.10 13.16
N LYS A 347 1.97 37.19 13.57
CA LYS A 347 2.16 35.91 12.89
C LYS A 347 0.86 35.09 12.89
N GLY A 348 0.48 34.56 11.73
CA GLY A 348 -0.74 33.74 11.60
C GLY A 348 -2.07 34.50 11.74
N TRP A 349 -2.06 35.84 11.66
CA TRP A 349 -3.27 36.66 11.85
C TRP A 349 -4.42 36.25 10.92
N THR A 350 -4.14 35.86 9.67
CA THR A 350 -5.17 35.42 8.70
C THR A 350 -5.93 34.20 9.21
N ARG A 351 -5.23 33.19 9.73
CA ARG A 351 -5.82 31.96 10.28
C ARG A 351 -6.61 32.24 11.55
N LYS A 352 -6.06 33.04 12.46
CA LYS A 352 -6.79 33.47 13.68
C LYS A 352 -8.07 34.23 13.33
N THR A 353 -8.00 35.14 12.36
CA THR A 353 -9.14 35.94 11.90
C THR A 353 -10.20 35.07 11.23
N ALA A 354 -9.80 34.12 10.38
CA ALA A 354 -10.70 33.14 9.79
C ALA A 354 -11.39 32.28 10.85
N TYR A 355 -10.64 31.78 11.84
CA TYR A 355 -11.20 30.95 12.90
C TYR A 355 -12.23 31.71 13.73
N ASN A 356 -11.91 32.95 14.12
CA ASN A 356 -12.83 33.81 14.84
C ASN A 356 -14.12 34.02 14.03
N MET A 357 -14.02 34.43 12.77
CA MET A 357 -15.17 34.64 11.89
C MET A 357 -16.08 33.40 11.79
N LEU A 358 -15.48 32.23 11.51
CA LEU A 358 -16.23 31.00 11.32
C LEU A 358 -16.84 30.45 12.61
N SER A 359 -16.28 30.81 13.77
CA SER A 359 -16.72 30.35 15.09
C SER A 359 -17.73 31.29 15.73
N THR A 360 -17.47 32.60 15.75
CA THR A 360 -18.35 33.60 16.38
C THR A 360 -19.42 34.12 15.45
N LYS A 361 -19.30 33.86 14.14
CA LYS A 361 -20.20 34.41 13.10
C LYS A 361 -20.19 35.94 13.01
N THR A 362 -19.14 36.57 13.52
CA THR A 362 -18.99 38.02 13.53
C THR A 362 -17.63 38.43 13.00
N GLY A 363 -17.59 39.50 12.22
CA GLY A 363 -16.33 40.04 11.72
C GLY A 363 -16.48 41.24 10.79
N ASN A 364 -15.36 41.74 10.27
CA ASN A 364 -15.30 42.80 9.28
C ASN A 364 -14.84 42.26 7.91
N CYS A 365 -14.54 43.14 6.95
CA CYS A 365 -14.01 42.77 5.63
C CYS A 365 -12.81 41.81 5.67
N TYR A 366 -11.85 42.01 6.58
CA TYR A 366 -10.72 41.10 6.77
C TYR A 366 -11.18 39.71 7.25
N SER A 367 -12.17 39.66 8.15
CA SER A 367 -12.78 38.41 8.62
C SER A 367 -13.45 37.62 7.51
N PHE A 368 -14.28 38.28 6.69
CA PHE A 368 -14.93 37.66 5.53
C PHE A 368 -13.91 37.14 4.51
N ALA A 369 -12.89 37.95 4.18
CA ALA A 369 -11.83 37.54 3.26
C ALA A 369 -11.01 36.35 3.80
N CYS A 370 -10.58 36.40 5.06
CA CYS A 370 -9.80 35.31 5.66
C CYS A 370 -10.63 34.02 5.79
N ALA A 371 -11.90 34.11 6.17
CA ALA A 371 -12.78 32.95 6.24
C ALA A 371 -13.01 32.31 4.87
N PHE A 372 -13.27 33.11 3.83
CA PHE A 372 -13.41 32.60 2.47
C PHE A 372 -12.10 32.01 1.93
N ALA A 373 -10.96 32.64 2.22
CA ALA A 373 -9.64 32.08 1.92
C ALA A 373 -9.44 30.70 2.59
N ALA A 374 -9.83 30.56 3.87
CA ALA A 374 -9.74 29.30 4.59
C ALA A 374 -10.58 28.18 3.94
N LEU A 375 -11.84 28.48 3.60
CA LEU A 375 -12.75 27.52 2.95
C LEU A 375 -12.24 27.12 1.56
N THR A 376 -11.74 28.08 0.79
CA THR A 376 -11.26 27.82 -0.58
C THR A 376 -9.93 27.08 -0.60
N ASN A 377 -9.07 27.29 0.40
CA ASN A 377 -7.86 26.50 0.61
C ASN A 377 -8.18 25.02 0.88
N GLU A 378 -9.23 24.73 1.66
CA GLU A 378 -9.66 23.35 1.96
C GLU A 378 -10.06 22.56 0.73
N ILE A 379 -10.76 23.21 -0.20
CA ILE A 379 -11.21 22.60 -1.46
C ILE A 379 -10.11 22.68 -2.55
N GLY A 380 -8.87 22.99 -2.16
CA GLY A 380 -7.67 22.88 -2.97
C GLY A 380 -7.29 24.09 -3.82
N TYR A 381 -7.84 25.28 -3.57
CA TYR A 381 -7.31 26.52 -4.16
C TYR A 381 -6.09 27.03 -3.37
N LYS A 382 -5.35 27.96 -3.96
CA LYS A 382 -4.26 28.70 -3.31
C LYS A 382 -4.70 30.17 -3.16
N PRO A 383 -5.32 30.55 -2.03
CA PRO A 383 -5.90 31.87 -1.88
C PRO A 383 -4.86 32.93 -1.54
N TYR A 384 -5.08 34.13 -2.06
CA TYR A 384 -4.42 35.34 -1.61
C TYR A 384 -5.44 36.25 -0.95
N VAL A 385 -5.19 36.66 0.31
CA VAL A 385 -5.94 37.72 0.96
C VAL A 385 -5.31 39.05 0.55
N VAL A 386 -6.07 39.89 -0.14
CA VAL A 386 -5.64 41.21 -0.58
C VAL A 386 -6.12 42.23 0.43
N CYS A 387 -5.19 42.88 1.12
CA CYS A 387 -5.43 43.99 2.03
C CYS A 387 -5.22 45.30 1.27
N ALA A 388 -6.22 46.17 1.29
CA ALA A 388 -6.21 47.39 0.48
C ALA A 388 -6.99 48.51 1.15
N ARG A 389 -6.97 49.67 0.50
CA ARG A 389 -7.93 50.76 0.72
C ARG A 389 -8.81 50.88 -0.52
N ILE A 390 -10.12 51.08 -0.37
CA ILE A 390 -11.08 51.26 -1.47
C ILE A 390 -11.85 52.56 -1.29
N SER A 391 -12.46 53.11 -2.34
CA SER A 391 -13.33 54.29 -2.21
C SER A 391 -14.36 54.15 -1.10
N GLY A 392 -14.35 55.09 -0.15
CA GLY A 392 -15.24 55.10 1.01
C GLY A 392 -14.68 55.94 2.15
N ARG A 393 -15.49 56.21 3.19
CA ARG A 393 -15.11 57.04 4.34
C ARG A 393 -15.24 56.35 5.70
N ARG A 394 -15.46 55.02 5.71
CA ARG A 394 -15.80 54.24 6.93
C ARG A 394 -14.72 54.29 8.01
N ASP A 395 -13.45 54.50 7.66
CA ASP A 395 -12.35 54.61 8.62
C ASP A 395 -11.88 56.05 8.89
N GLY A 396 -12.62 57.07 8.42
CA GLY A 396 -12.38 58.47 8.73
C GLY A 396 -11.14 59.10 8.06
N ALA A 397 -10.46 58.39 7.17
CA ALA A 397 -9.27 58.91 6.50
C ALA A 397 -9.60 60.03 5.49
N ARG A 398 -8.67 60.99 5.36
CA ARG A 398 -8.80 62.15 4.45
C ARG A 398 -8.58 61.81 2.98
N ASP A 399 -8.06 60.63 2.66
CA ASP A 399 -7.72 60.20 1.30
C ASP A 399 -8.94 59.75 0.46
N GLY A 400 -10.14 59.79 1.03
CA GLY A 400 -11.38 59.34 0.37
C GLY A 400 -11.44 57.82 0.19
N LEU A 401 -10.56 57.08 0.87
CA LEU A 401 -10.54 55.62 0.88
C LEU A 401 -10.83 55.09 2.29
N THR A 402 -11.18 53.82 2.37
CA THR A 402 -11.37 53.06 3.61
C THR A 402 -10.68 51.71 3.51
N ARG A 403 -10.16 51.21 4.63
CA ARG A 403 -9.63 49.85 4.76
C ARG A 403 -10.62 48.79 4.27
N HIS A 404 -10.11 47.84 3.49
CA HIS A 404 -10.87 46.72 2.95
C HIS A 404 -9.99 45.49 2.70
N ALA A 405 -10.62 44.33 2.60
CA ALA A 405 -9.95 43.11 2.16
C ALA A 405 -10.86 42.22 1.32
N TRP A 406 -10.28 41.56 0.33
CA TRP A 406 -10.95 40.57 -0.52
C TRP A 406 -10.01 39.40 -0.83
N VAL A 407 -10.48 38.42 -1.60
CA VAL A 407 -9.70 37.23 -1.95
C VAL A 407 -9.42 37.18 -3.44
N ARG A 408 -8.20 36.80 -3.81
CA ARG A 408 -7.82 36.48 -5.18
C ARG A 408 -7.51 34.98 -5.30
N LEU A 409 -8.18 34.31 -6.24
CA LEU A 409 -7.97 32.90 -6.59
C LEU A 409 -7.66 32.84 -8.10
N ASN A 410 -6.53 32.24 -8.50
CA ASN A 410 -6.17 32.06 -9.92
C ASN A 410 -6.37 33.33 -10.80
N GLY A 411 -5.95 34.49 -10.29
CA GLY A 411 -6.08 35.78 -11.00
C GLY A 411 -7.50 36.38 -11.02
N ARG A 412 -8.47 35.76 -10.33
CA ARG A 412 -9.87 36.23 -10.23
C ARG A 412 -10.16 36.76 -8.83
N ASN A 413 -10.97 37.81 -8.74
CA ASN A 413 -11.31 38.51 -7.50
C ASN A 413 -12.68 38.06 -6.97
N TYR A 414 -12.72 37.90 -5.64
CA TYR A 414 -13.88 37.46 -4.86
C TYR A 414 -14.01 38.35 -3.63
N ASP A 415 -15.14 39.03 -3.48
CA ASP A 415 -15.41 39.92 -2.35
C ASP A 415 -16.66 39.49 -1.58
N PRO A 416 -16.50 38.56 -0.62
CA PRO A 416 -17.63 38.01 0.12
C PRO A 416 -18.29 39.04 1.04
N GLU A 417 -17.54 40.01 1.59
CA GLU A 417 -18.14 41.05 2.44
C GLU A 417 -18.96 42.03 1.61
N ALA A 418 -18.45 42.46 0.46
CA ALA A 418 -19.18 43.36 -0.43
C ALA A 418 -20.52 42.78 -0.89
N GLN A 419 -20.50 41.49 -1.23
CA GLN A 419 -21.70 40.75 -1.62
C GLN A 419 -22.66 40.58 -0.43
N PHE A 420 -22.14 40.19 0.74
CA PHE A 420 -22.92 40.02 1.97
C PHE A 420 -23.62 41.32 2.40
N ALA A 421 -22.86 42.41 2.47
CA ALA A 421 -23.34 43.71 2.94
C ALA A 421 -24.12 44.48 1.87
N GLY A 422 -24.11 44.01 0.62
CA GLY A 422 -24.92 44.55 -0.47
C GLY A 422 -24.42 45.86 -1.07
N TRP A 423 -23.34 46.45 -0.55
CA TRP A 423 -22.79 47.71 -1.06
C TRP A 423 -22.06 47.55 -2.42
N ARG A 424 -21.63 46.33 -2.76
CA ARG A 424 -21.23 45.97 -4.13
C ARG A 424 -21.45 44.49 -4.41
N ARG A 425 -22.38 44.19 -5.32
CA ARG A 425 -22.69 42.81 -5.76
C ARG A 425 -21.87 42.39 -6.99
N GLY A 426 -21.71 41.09 -7.18
CA GLY A 426 -21.14 40.51 -8.40
C GLY A 426 -19.61 40.52 -8.49
N ILE A 427 -18.90 40.70 -7.36
CA ILE A 427 -17.46 40.44 -7.27
C ILE A 427 -17.26 38.95 -6.93
N TYR A 428 -17.70 38.09 -7.84
CA TYR A 428 -17.43 36.66 -7.85
C TYR A 428 -16.79 36.35 -9.20
N ASN A 429 -15.61 35.71 -9.19
CA ASN A 429 -14.88 35.33 -10.41
C ASN A 429 -14.55 36.51 -11.37
N ARG A 430 -14.28 37.70 -10.83
CA ARG A 430 -14.02 38.91 -11.65
C ARG A 430 -12.54 39.03 -12.04
N LYS A 431 -12.24 39.33 -13.32
CA LYS A 431 -10.86 39.50 -13.82
C LYS A 431 -10.15 40.70 -13.18
N GLY A 432 -10.85 41.83 -13.04
CA GLY A 432 -10.38 43.02 -12.32
C GLY A 432 -11.19 43.28 -11.05
N TYR A 433 -10.64 44.09 -10.13
CA TYR A 433 -11.39 44.56 -8.97
C TYR A 433 -12.09 45.89 -9.35
N PRO A 434 -13.43 45.96 -9.33
CA PRO A 434 -14.18 46.98 -10.06
C PRO A 434 -14.39 48.29 -9.28
N ILE A 435 -13.59 48.53 -8.24
CA ILE A 435 -13.69 49.70 -7.36
C ILE A 435 -12.32 50.34 -7.30
N ARG A 436 -12.25 51.68 -7.29
CA ARG A 436 -10.99 52.40 -7.08
C ARG A 436 -10.35 51.94 -5.78
N HIS A 437 -9.10 51.50 -5.86
CA HIS A 437 -8.41 50.88 -4.74
C HIS A 437 -6.90 51.13 -4.78
N VAL A 438 -6.27 51.00 -3.62
CA VAL A 438 -4.82 50.99 -3.43
C VAL A 438 -4.46 49.74 -2.63
N ILE A 439 -3.73 48.81 -3.25
CA ILE A 439 -3.27 47.59 -2.57
C ILE A 439 -2.18 47.96 -1.58
N GLN A 440 -2.34 47.54 -0.33
CA GLN A 440 -1.35 47.74 0.73
C GLN A 440 -0.50 46.49 0.94
N ARG A 441 -1.13 45.31 0.89
CA ARG A 441 -0.45 44.03 1.13
C ARG A 441 -1.22 42.89 0.49
N ILE A 442 -0.49 41.93 -0.07
CA ILE A 442 -1.06 40.65 -0.51
C ILE A 442 -0.46 39.55 0.37
N VAL A 443 -1.31 38.76 1.02
CA VAL A 443 -0.89 37.67 1.90
C VAL A 443 -1.29 36.35 1.27
N HIS A 444 -0.30 35.48 1.02
CA HIS A 444 -0.60 34.09 0.68
C HIS A 444 -1.15 33.40 1.93
N TYR A 445 -2.30 32.74 1.77
CA TYR A 445 -2.99 32.09 2.88
C TYR A 445 -2.32 30.76 3.30
#